data_AF-A0A7T1FR37-F1
#
_entry.id   AF-A0A7T1FR37-F1
#
_cell.length_a   1.000
_cell.length_b   1.000
_cell.length_c   1.000
_cell.angle_alpha   90.00
_cell.angle_beta   90.00
_cell.angle_gamma   90.00
#
_symmetry.space_group_name_H-M   'P 1'
#
loop_
_entity.id
_entity.type
_entity.pdbx_description
1 polymer ?
#
loop_
_entity_poly.entity_id
_entity_poly.type
_entity_poly.pdbx_seq_one_letter_code
_entity_poly.pdbx_strand_id
1 'polypeptide(L)'
;MTTAGGNDHLVGDGAANVLRAGSGNDRLDGDAGNDVLFGEDDDDLLFGGAGNDTLLGSAGNDLLFGSSGGDTAYGGSGDDTVYGGSDDDTLSGGSGLDLLYGGDADDLLYGGSQDDLLAGGNGDDTLVGGDGDDTLDGNSGNDYFNGGDGIDTANFGGTIDTTVSLATTGTQSTGHGSDRLVGIENVTTAGGNDHLVGDGAANVLRAGSGNDRLDGDAGNDVLFGEDDDDLLFGGAGNDTLLGSAGNDLLFGSSGGDTAYGGSGDDTVYGGSDDDTLSGGSGLDLLYGGDADDLLYGGSQDDLLAGGNGDDTLVGGDGDDTLDGNSGNDLLRGLGDDDVFIFRTGYEADRILDFGEGTDRLRLKITGLEDVSDLEAYVLEDDGDLIFDFGDGDMLQLDNLSFADLMPYVDIF
;
A
#
# COMPACT_ATOMS: atom_id res chain seq x y z
N MET A 1 35.13 -32.68 -18.85
CA MET A 1 35.48 -32.19 -20.20
C MET A 1 35.85 -30.72 -20.09
N THR A 2 36.73 -30.20 -20.94
CA THR A 2 37.08 -28.76 -20.96
C THR A 2 37.08 -28.28 -22.40
N THR A 3 36.42 -27.17 -22.70
CA THR A 3 36.44 -26.57 -24.05
C THR A 3 37.39 -25.38 -24.14
N ALA A 4 37.51 -24.79 -25.32
CA ALA A 4 38.25 -23.56 -25.56
C ALA A 4 37.22 -22.45 -25.85
N GLY A 5 37.63 -21.24 -26.23
CA GLY A 5 36.66 -20.16 -26.48
C GLY A 5 35.70 -20.41 -27.66
N GLY A 6 34.50 -19.87 -27.53
CA GLY A 6 33.36 -19.95 -28.45
C GLY A 6 32.22 -20.75 -27.83
N ASN A 7 30.99 -20.52 -28.31
CA ASN A 7 29.80 -21.20 -27.83
C ASN A 7 29.84 -22.71 -28.09
N ASP A 8 29.93 -23.48 -27.04
CA ASP A 8 30.12 -24.91 -27.00
C ASP A 8 28.96 -25.63 -26.30
N HIS A 9 28.84 -26.93 -26.58
CA HIS A 9 27.86 -27.80 -25.92
C HIS A 9 28.57 -29.02 -25.35
N LEU A 10 28.62 -29.11 -24.02
CA LEU A 10 29.21 -30.22 -23.29
C LEU A 10 28.09 -31.11 -22.76
N VAL A 11 28.21 -32.41 -22.98
CA VAL A 11 27.25 -33.40 -22.50
C VAL A 11 27.99 -34.46 -21.72
N GLY A 12 27.50 -34.71 -20.51
CA GLY A 12 27.92 -35.76 -19.61
C GLY A 12 27.42 -37.15 -20.00
N ASP A 13 27.55 -38.07 -19.07
CA ASP A 13 26.98 -39.41 -19.11
C ASP A 13 26.33 -39.73 -17.76
N GLY A 14 25.72 -40.92 -17.63
CA GLY A 14 25.03 -41.33 -16.40
C GLY A 14 25.93 -41.63 -15.19
N ALA A 15 27.11 -41.01 -15.09
CA ALA A 15 28.02 -41.11 -13.97
C ALA A 15 28.52 -39.71 -13.59
N ALA A 16 29.02 -39.56 -12.35
CA ALA A 16 29.61 -38.30 -11.89
C ALA A 16 30.66 -37.73 -12.87
N ASN A 17 30.42 -36.50 -13.32
CA ASN A 17 31.18 -35.78 -14.33
C ASN A 17 31.73 -34.46 -13.78
N VAL A 18 32.73 -33.94 -14.49
CA VAL A 18 33.20 -32.56 -14.28
C VAL A 18 33.27 -31.92 -15.65
N LEU A 19 32.38 -30.97 -15.93
CA LEU A 19 32.27 -30.25 -17.19
C LEU A 19 32.71 -28.80 -16.96
N ARG A 20 33.58 -28.27 -17.82
CA ARG A 20 34.05 -26.89 -17.76
C ARG A 20 33.95 -26.27 -19.13
N ALA A 21 33.21 -25.20 -19.24
CA ALA A 21 33.08 -24.39 -20.42
C ALA A 21 34.36 -23.59 -20.70
N GLY A 22 34.34 -22.92 -21.85
CA GLY A 22 35.42 -22.08 -22.33
C GLY A 22 35.14 -20.63 -22.00
N SER A 23 35.25 -19.77 -23.00
CA SER A 23 34.68 -18.41 -22.96
C SER A 23 33.55 -18.36 -23.97
N GLY A 24 32.52 -17.59 -23.74
CA GLY A 24 31.36 -17.46 -24.62
C GLY A 24 30.21 -18.34 -24.15
N ASN A 25 29.01 -18.02 -24.64
CA ASN A 25 27.77 -18.61 -24.13
C ASN A 25 27.66 -20.10 -24.45
N ASP A 26 27.84 -20.92 -23.43
CA ASP A 26 27.97 -22.36 -23.47
C ASP A 26 26.73 -23.07 -22.90
N ARG A 27 26.55 -24.33 -23.30
CA ARG A 27 25.56 -25.24 -22.72
C ARG A 27 26.26 -26.44 -22.09
N LEU A 28 25.96 -26.73 -20.83
CA LEU A 28 26.46 -27.90 -20.12
C LEU A 28 25.28 -28.75 -19.65
N ASP A 29 25.29 -30.05 -20.01
CA ASP A 29 24.32 -31.04 -19.56
C ASP A 29 25.03 -32.14 -18.76
N GLY A 30 24.74 -32.29 -17.46
CA GLY A 30 25.29 -33.34 -16.59
C GLY A 30 24.72 -34.74 -16.88
N ASP A 31 23.42 -34.82 -17.19
CA ASP A 31 22.63 -36.05 -17.35
C ASP A 31 22.28 -36.69 -16.01
N ALA A 32 22.98 -37.74 -15.58
CA ALA A 32 22.72 -38.38 -14.30
C ALA A 32 24.03 -38.67 -13.59
N GLY A 33 24.05 -38.63 -12.27
CA GLY A 33 25.29 -38.67 -11.52
C GLY A 33 25.38 -37.45 -10.62
N ASN A 34 26.50 -37.32 -9.93
CA ASN A 34 26.76 -36.13 -9.12
C ASN A 34 27.84 -35.35 -9.86
N ASP A 35 27.39 -34.36 -10.61
CA ASP A 35 28.15 -33.65 -11.60
C ASP A 35 28.64 -32.30 -11.08
N VAL A 36 29.73 -31.80 -11.66
CA VAL A 36 30.22 -30.45 -11.37
C VAL A 36 30.38 -29.70 -12.68
N LEU A 37 29.57 -28.66 -12.86
CA LEU A 37 29.48 -27.85 -14.06
C LEU A 37 30.04 -26.45 -13.78
N PHE A 38 30.91 -25.96 -14.65
CA PHE A 38 31.46 -24.60 -14.61
C PHE A 38 31.17 -23.91 -15.93
N GLY A 39 30.37 -22.84 -15.90
CA GLY A 39 30.12 -21.93 -17.03
C GLY A 39 31.34 -21.08 -17.34
N GLU A 40 31.93 -20.49 -16.29
CA GLU A 40 33.05 -19.55 -16.37
C GLU A 40 32.57 -18.13 -16.78
N ASP A 41 33.06 -17.52 -17.86
CA ASP A 41 32.65 -16.17 -18.25
C ASP A 41 31.63 -16.24 -19.41
N ASP A 42 30.75 -15.24 -19.49
CA ASP A 42 29.65 -15.05 -20.47
C ASP A 42 28.36 -15.83 -20.12
N ASP A 43 27.24 -15.51 -20.76
CA ASP A 43 25.92 -16.05 -20.36
C ASP A 43 25.76 -17.54 -20.73
N ASP A 44 25.72 -18.40 -19.73
CA ASP A 44 25.73 -19.85 -19.86
C ASP A 44 24.41 -20.51 -19.47
N LEU A 45 24.28 -21.76 -19.89
CA LEU A 45 23.13 -22.61 -19.61
C LEU A 45 23.56 -23.96 -19.05
N LEU A 46 23.31 -24.19 -17.76
CA LEU A 46 23.75 -25.38 -17.03
C LEU A 46 22.54 -26.23 -16.60
N PHE A 47 22.60 -27.53 -16.88
CA PHE A 47 21.66 -28.53 -16.36
C PHE A 47 22.43 -29.59 -15.57
N GLY A 48 22.16 -29.70 -14.27
CA GLY A 48 22.65 -30.78 -13.42
C GLY A 48 22.06 -32.11 -13.87
N GLY A 49 20.75 -32.24 -13.71
CA GLY A 49 19.99 -33.40 -14.14
C GLY A 49 19.59 -34.27 -12.94
N ALA A 50 20.01 -35.52 -12.91
CA ALA A 50 19.64 -36.43 -11.82
C ALA A 50 20.82 -36.78 -10.92
N GLY A 51 20.77 -36.35 -9.67
CA GLY A 51 21.76 -36.63 -8.64
C GLY A 51 22.09 -35.35 -7.89
N ASN A 52 23.13 -35.36 -7.06
CA ASN A 52 23.48 -34.16 -6.30
C ASN A 52 24.62 -33.44 -7.02
N ASP A 53 24.26 -32.40 -7.74
CA ASP A 53 25.10 -31.67 -8.67
C ASP A 53 25.62 -30.37 -8.05
N THR A 54 26.69 -29.84 -8.64
CA THR A 54 27.23 -28.53 -8.31
C THR A 54 27.36 -27.70 -9.57
N LEU A 55 26.60 -26.62 -9.67
CA LEU A 55 26.57 -25.72 -10.82
C LEU A 55 27.21 -24.39 -10.43
N LEU A 56 28.16 -23.90 -11.24
CA LEU A 56 28.78 -22.59 -11.08
C LEU A 56 28.66 -21.84 -12.41
N GLY A 57 27.82 -20.81 -12.48
CA GLY A 57 27.74 -19.88 -13.62
C GLY A 57 29.03 -19.08 -13.73
N SER A 58 29.35 -18.37 -12.65
CA SER A 58 30.52 -17.49 -12.42
C SER A 58 30.32 -16.05 -12.90
N ALA A 59 30.49 -15.72 -14.18
CA ALA A 59 30.28 -14.35 -14.63
C ALA A 59 29.47 -14.32 -15.92
N GLY A 60 28.41 -13.54 -15.99
CA GLY A 60 27.45 -13.61 -17.08
C GLY A 60 26.04 -13.61 -16.51
N ASN A 61 25.04 -13.55 -17.38
CA ASN A 61 23.65 -13.72 -16.97
C ASN A 61 23.26 -15.18 -17.22
N ASP A 62 23.52 -16.03 -16.23
CA ASP A 62 23.47 -17.48 -16.37
C ASP A 62 22.08 -18.06 -16.05
N LEU A 63 21.79 -19.20 -16.66
CA LEU A 63 20.58 -19.98 -16.39
C LEU A 63 20.94 -21.38 -15.91
N LEU A 64 20.65 -21.66 -14.64
CA LEU A 64 21.05 -22.89 -13.95
C LEU A 64 19.80 -23.71 -13.56
N PHE A 65 19.86 -25.02 -13.81
CA PHE A 65 18.82 -25.99 -13.41
C PHE A 65 19.47 -27.16 -12.65
N GLY A 66 19.22 -27.29 -11.35
CA GLY A 66 19.58 -28.48 -10.57
C GLY A 66 18.80 -29.71 -11.04
N SER A 67 17.47 -29.59 -11.03
CA SER A 67 16.45 -30.57 -11.43
C SER A 67 16.08 -31.58 -10.35
N SER A 68 16.86 -32.63 -10.10
CA SER A 68 16.47 -33.65 -9.10
C SER A 68 17.67 -34.19 -8.36
N GLY A 69 17.52 -34.41 -7.06
CA GLY A 69 18.62 -34.55 -6.11
C GLY A 69 18.95 -33.22 -5.45
N GLY A 70 19.61 -33.28 -4.30
CA GLY A 70 19.93 -32.08 -3.52
C GLY A 70 21.17 -31.40 -4.06
N ASP A 71 20.96 -30.33 -4.82
CA ASP A 71 21.92 -29.63 -5.65
C ASP A 71 22.51 -28.42 -4.96
N THR A 72 23.62 -27.93 -5.51
CA THR A 72 24.22 -26.66 -5.11
C THR A 72 24.49 -25.81 -6.33
N ALA A 73 23.84 -24.66 -6.44
CA ALA A 73 23.95 -23.78 -7.60
C ALA A 73 24.38 -22.37 -7.20
N TYR A 74 25.38 -21.85 -7.90
CA TYR A 74 25.90 -20.48 -7.73
C TYR A 74 25.82 -19.76 -9.08
N GLY A 75 25.00 -18.71 -9.17
CA GLY A 75 24.93 -17.82 -10.34
C GLY A 75 26.27 -17.11 -10.54
N GLY A 76 26.67 -16.28 -9.58
CA GLY A 76 27.97 -15.62 -9.58
C GLY A 76 27.82 -14.12 -9.73
N SER A 77 28.22 -13.56 -10.87
CA SER A 77 28.08 -12.14 -11.15
C SER A 77 27.38 -11.89 -12.46
N GLY A 78 26.41 -10.98 -12.48
CA GLY A 78 25.48 -10.80 -13.58
C GLY A 78 24.07 -11.15 -13.10
N ASP A 79 23.06 -10.92 -13.94
CA ASP A 79 21.67 -11.16 -13.55
C ASP A 79 21.32 -12.62 -13.86
N ASP A 80 21.35 -13.47 -12.84
CA ASP A 80 21.24 -14.91 -12.96
C ASP A 80 19.82 -15.42 -12.73
N THR A 81 19.51 -16.60 -13.27
CA THR A 81 18.29 -17.34 -12.94
C THR A 81 18.65 -18.76 -12.53
N VAL A 82 18.24 -19.15 -11.33
CA VAL A 82 18.62 -20.42 -10.71
C VAL A 82 17.38 -21.17 -10.27
N TYR A 83 17.24 -22.42 -10.75
CA TYR A 83 16.20 -23.35 -10.34
C TYR A 83 16.83 -24.53 -9.58
N GLY A 84 16.35 -24.78 -8.35
CA GLY A 84 16.70 -25.95 -7.54
C GLY A 84 16.10 -27.20 -8.14
N GLY A 85 14.83 -27.47 -7.88
CA GLY A 85 14.21 -28.69 -8.38
C GLY A 85 13.22 -29.31 -7.42
N SER A 86 13.43 -30.58 -7.06
CA SER A 86 12.47 -31.41 -6.35
C SER A 86 12.91 -31.89 -4.97
N ASP A 87 14.15 -31.64 -4.58
CA ASP A 87 14.79 -32.14 -3.36
C ASP A 87 15.56 -30.97 -2.71
N ASP A 88 15.97 -31.11 -1.44
CA ASP A 88 16.61 -30.02 -0.68
C ASP A 88 17.84 -29.41 -1.39
N ASP A 89 17.69 -28.19 -1.90
CA ASP A 89 18.69 -27.48 -2.70
C ASP A 89 19.36 -26.32 -1.95
N THR A 90 20.54 -25.92 -2.43
CA THR A 90 21.22 -24.69 -1.97
C THR A 90 21.56 -23.80 -3.14
N LEU A 91 20.91 -22.64 -3.21
CA LEU A 91 21.00 -21.70 -4.32
C LEU A 91 21.61 -20.37 -3.86
N SER A 92 22.42 -19.76 -4.72
CA SER A 92 22.98 -18.43 -4.50
C SER A 92 23.01 -17.66 -5.82
N GLY A 93 22.42 -16.46 -5.82
CA GLY A 93 22.48 -15.52 -6.96
C GLY A 93 23.87 -14.93 -7.07
N GLY A 94 24.30 -14.20 -6.04
CA GLY A 94 25.64 -13.64 -5.94
C GLY A 94 25.60 -12.13 -6.07
N SER A 95 26.02 -11.58 -7.21
CA SER A 95 25.88 -10.15 -7.47
C SER A 95 25.14 -9.93 -8.78
N GLY A 96 24.03 -9.25 -8.76
CA GLY A 96 23.14 -9.24 -9.92
C GLY A 96 21.75 -8.86 -9.49
N LEU A 97 20.82 -8.73 -10.43
CA LEU A 97 19.40 -8.85 -10.11
C LEU A 97 19.00 -10.30 -10.37
N ASP A 98 19.00 -11.12 -9.33
CA ASP A 98 18.92 -12.57 -9.46
C ASP A 98 17.49 -13.09 -9.23
N LEU A 99 17.14 -14.18 -9.92
CA LEU A 99 15.90 -14.91 -9.76
C LEU A 99 16.17 -16.32 -9.24
N LEU A 100 15.77 -16.62 -8.02
CA LEU A 100 16.00 -17.92 -7.38
C LEU A 100 14.66 -18.63 -7.12
N TYR A 101 14.58 -19.88 -7.55
CA TYR A 101 13.43 -20.75 -7.36
C TYR A 101 13.87 -22.07 -6.73
N GLY A 102 13.49 -22.33 -5.47
CA GLY A 102 13.79 -23.57 -4.74
C GLY A 102 13.09 -24.76 -5.39
N GLY A 103 11.76 -24.78 -5.32
CA GLY A 103 10.93 -25.80 -5.96
C GLY A 103 10.16 -26.63 -4.94
N ASP A 104 10.35 -27.96 -4.95
CA ASP A 104 9.82 -28.82 -3.90
C ASP A 104 10.92 -29.17 -2.89
N ALA A 105 10.51 -29.47 -1.66
CA ALA A 105 11.35 -29.81 -0.50
C ALA A 105 11.96 -28.58 0.20
N ASP A 106 12.84 -28.81 1.18
CA ASP A 106 13.29 -27.75 2.09
C ASP A 106 14.56 -27.08 1.51
N ASP A 107 14.41 -25.88 0.96
CA ASP A 107 15.46 -25.20 0.20
C ASP A 107 16.17 -24.07 0.96
N LEU A 108 17.39 -23.77 0.55
CA LEU A 108 18.20 -22.67 1.07
C LEU A 108 18.59 -21.70 -0.05
N LEU A 109 18.02 -20.50 -0.04
CA LEU A 109 18.21 -19.47 -1.06
C LEU A 109 18.95 -18.25 -0.49
N TYR A 110 19.97 -17.80 -1.23
CA TYR A 110 20.71 -16.56 -0.95
C TYR A 110 20.68 -15.65 -2.19
N GLY A 111 20.03 -14.49 -2.11
CA GLY A 111 20.01 -13.51 -3.20
C GLY A 111 21.42 -12.97 -3.45
N GLY A 112 21.93 -12.20 -2.49
CA GLY A 112 23.29 -11.69 -2.51
C GLY A 112 23.31 -10.17 -2.46
N SER A 113 23.53 -9.52 -3.59
CA SER A 113 23.61 -8.06 -3.65
C SER A 113 22.79 -7.51 -4.80
N GLN A 114 22.14 -6.36 -4.55
CA GLN A 114 21.08 -5.74 -5.35
C GLN A 114 19.73 -6.44 -5.14
N ASP A 115 18.72 -5.97 -5.85
CA ASP A 115 17.31 -6.30 -5.61
C ASP A 115 16.97 -7.67 -6.25
N ASP A 116 16.89 -8.70 -5.42
CA ASP A 116 16.70 -10.09 -5.84
C ASP A 116 15.24 -10.57 -5.64
N LEU A 117 14.85 -11.61 -6.38
CA LEU A 117 13.59 -12.32 -6.16
C LEU A 117 13.86 -13.77 -5.77
N LEU A 118 13.39 -14.16 -4.59
CA LEU A 118 13.55 -15.49 -4.04
C LEU A 118 12.17 -16.13 -3.85
N ALA A 119 11.95 -17.28 -4.48
CA ALA A 119 10.77 -18.11 -4.29
C ALA A 119 11.16 -19.48 -3.75
N GLY A 120 10.74 -19.81 -2.52
CA GLY A 120 11.01 -21.09 -1.85
C GLY A 120 10.25 -22.23 -2.55
N GLY A 121 8.94 -22.28 -2.36
CA GLY A 121 8.07 -23.21 -3.08
C GLY A 121 7.29 -24.10 -2.12
N ASN A 122 7.45 -25.42 -2.22
CA ASN A 122 6.82 -26.35 -1.29
C ASN A 122 7.86 -26.88 -0.31
N GLY A 123 7.76 -26.59 0.97
CA GLY A 123 8.74 -27.11 1.94
C GLY A 123 9.00 -26.09 3.03
N ASP A 124 9.77 -26.46 4.05
CA ASP A 124 10.18 -25.51 5.08
C ASP A 124 11.45 -24.78 4.60
N ASP A 125 11.28 -23.65 3.91
CA ASP A 125 12.35 -22.98 3.17
C ASP A 125 13.09 -21.91 4.01
N THR A 126 14.33 -21.62 3.62
CA THR A 126 15.13 -20.51 4.18
C THR A 126 15.53 -19.55 3.07
N LEU A 127 14.94 -18.35 3.09
CA LEU A 127 15.18 -17.29 2.12
C LEU A 127 15.98 -16.17 2.77
N VAL A 128 17.13 -15.84 2.20
CA VAL A 128 17.99 -14.74 2.64
C VAL A 128 18.23 -13.80 1.46
N GLY A 129 17.66 -12.60 1.50
CA GLY A 129 17.79 -11.60 0.45
C GLY A 129 19.23 -11.13 0.31
N GLY A 130 19.72 -10.33 1.25
CA GLY A 130 21.11 -9.87 1.28
C GLY A 130 21.19 -8.35 1.38
N ASP A 131 21.97 -7.74 0.48
CA ASP A 131 21.99 -6.28 0.30
C ASP A 131 21.04 -5.94 -0.85
N GLY A 132 20.14 -4.96 -0.73
CA GLY A 132 19.21 -4.60 -1.81
C GLY A 132 17.76 -4.61 -1.34
N ASP A 133 16.85 -4.16 -2.18
CA ASP A 133 15.42 -4.17 -1.88
C ASP A 133 14.82 -5.49 -2.42
N ASP A 134 14.84 -6.55 -1.61
CA ASP A 134 14.54 -7.91 -2.07
C ASP A 134 13.05 -8.26 -2.00
N THR A 135 12.60 -9.19 -2.84
CA THR A 135 11.26 -9.80 -2.76
C THR A 135 11.36 -11.29 -2.44
N LEU A 136 10.81 -11.69 -1.30
CA LEU A 136 10.87 -13.05 -0.80
C LEU A 136 9.46 -13.66 -0.79
N ASP A 137 9.32 -14.87 -1.34
CA ASP A 137 8.07 -15.64 -1.40
C ASP A 137 8.32 -17.10 -0.97
N GLY A 138 8.03 -17.41 0.29
CA GLY A 138 8.17 -18.77 0.83
C GLY A 138 7.19 -19.77 0.20
N ASN A 139 6.07 -19.31 -0.37
CA ASN A 139 4.95 -20.15 -0.76
C ASN A 139 4.47 -21.01 0.42
N SER A 140 4.46 -22.35 0.32
CA SER A 140 3.82 -23.21 1.32
C SER A 140 4.83 -23.94 2.19
N GLY A 141 4.64 -23.88 3.51
CA GLY A 141 5.52 -24.53 4.46
C GLY A 141 5.76 -23.65 5.67
N ASN A 142 6.73 -24.00 6.51
CA ASN A 142 7.13 -23.18 7.66
C ASN A 142 8.46 -22.49 7.36
N ASP A 143 8.36 -21.29 6.82
CA ASP A 143 9.48 -20.66 6.16
C ASP A 143 10.21 -19.66 7.05
N TYR A 144 11.48 -19.43 6.73
CA TYR A 144 12.29 -18.38 7.31
C TYR A 144 12.63 -17.34 6.25
N PHE A 145 12.14 -16.11 6.47
CA PHE A 145 12.45 -14.95 5.66
C PHE A 145 13.45 -14.08 6.40
N ASN A 146 14.50 -13.68 5.71
CA ASN A 146 15.45 -12.68 6.15
C ASN A 146 15.78 -11.77 4.97
N GLY A 147 15.16 -10.59 4.91
CA GLY A 147 15.40 -9.63 3.83
C GLY A 147 16.86 -9.18 3.84
N GLY A 148 17.25 -8.41 4.84
CA GLY A 148 18.65 -8.09 5.09
C GLY A 148 18.88 -6.60 5.22
N ASP A 149 19.78 -6.06 4.40
CA ASP A 149 20.05 -4.63 4.30
C ASP A 149 19.26 -4.06 3.10
N GLY A 150 18.23 -3.27 3.33
CA GLY A 150 17.44 -2.67 2.26
C GLY A 150 16.01 -2.39 2.71
N ILE A 151 15.09 -2.31 1.75
CA ILE A 151 13.64 -2.30 1.98
C ILE A 151 13.06 -3.57 1.36
N ASP A 152 12.84 -4.57 2.19
CA ASP A 152 12.52 -5.91 1.74
C ASP A 152 11.01 -6.19 1.81
N THR A 153 10.52 -6.99 0.86
CA THR A 153 9.11 -7.32 0.72
C THR A 153 8.88 -8.81 0.91
N ALA A 154 8.05 -9.17 1.89
CA ALA A 154 7.48 -10.51 1.97
C ALA A 154 6.22 -10.57 1.09
N ASN A 155 6.24 -11.46 0.10
CA ASN A 155 5.14 -11.70 -0.81
C ASN A 155 4.41 -12.99 -0.42
N PHE A 156 3.11 -12.89 -0.21
CA PHE A 156 2.20 -14.00 0.08
C PHE A 156 1.12 -14.05 -0.99
N GLY A 157 1.45 -14.64 -2.14
CA GLY A 157 0.52 -14.75 -3.25
C GLY A 157 -0.67 -15.69 -2.97
N GLY A 158 -1.65 -15.68 -3.87
CA GLY A 158 -2.78 -16.62 -3.83
C GLY A 158 -4.11 -15.98 -3.45
N THR A 159 -5.02 -16.79 -2.91
CA THR A 159 -6.40 -16.36 -2.54
C THR A 159 -6.77 -16.85 -1.14
N ILE A 160 -5.78 -17.03 -0.27
CA ILE A 160 -5.93 -17.59 1.08
C ILE A 160 -5.85 -16.43 2.05
N ASP A 161 -6.80 -16.35 2.98
CA ASP A 161 -6.75 -15.39 4.10
C ASP A 161 -5.39 -15.46 4.80
N THR A 162 -4.65 -14.36 4.70
CA THR A 162 -3.27 -14.22 5.16
C THR A 162 -3.23 -13.32 6.40
N THR A 163 -2.45 -13.68 7.42
CA THR A 163 -2.27 -12.83 8.61
C THR A 163 -0.80 -12.64 8.93
N VAL A 164 -0.32 -11.40 8.82
CA VAL A 164 1.09 -11.05 9.02
C VAL A 164 1.19 -9.83 9.92
N SER A 165 2.11 -9.89 10.88
CA SER A 165 2.52 -8.72 11.68
C SER A 165 4.03 -8.58 11.63
N LEU A 166 4.52 -7.45 11.13
CA LEU A 166 5.95 -7.12 11.10
C LEU A 166 6.49 -6.83 12.51
N ALA A 167 5.65 -6.36 13.43
CA ALA A 167 5.99 -6.25 14.84
C ALA A 167 6.31 -7.62 15.51
N THR A 168 5.90 -8.73 14.90
CA THR A 168 6.14 -10.08 15.42
C THR A 168 7.51 -10.61 15.00
N THR A 169 8.49 -10.52 15.90
CA THR A 169 9.85 -11.05 15.69
C THR A 169 9.97 -12.59 15.79
N GLY A 170 8.88 -13.29 16.12
CA GLY A 170 8.83 -14.74 16.28
C GLY A 170 8.22 -15.45 15.08
N THR A 171 7.96 -16.75 15.21
CA THR A 171 7.14 -17.47 14.22
C THR A 171 5.67 -17.07 14.37
N GLN A 172 4.99 -16.84 13.26
CA GLN A 172 3.57 -16.50 13.16
C GLN A 172 2.85 -17.40 12.16
N SER A 173 1.56 -17.63 12.40
CA SER A 173 0.73 -18.42 11.47
C SER A 173 0.23 -17.48 10.37
N THR A 174 0.80 -17.59 9.18
CA THR A 174 0.53 -16.67 8.06
C THR A 174 -0.68 -17.08 7.23
N GLY A 175 -1.10 -18.34 7.30
CA GLY A 175 -2.08 -18.93 6.37
C GLY A 175 -1.43 -19.83 5.32
N HIS A 176 -0.15 -19.59 5.04
CA HIS A 176 0.70 -20.41 4.18
C HIS A 176 1.59 -21.38 4.96
N GLY A 177 1.83 -21.06 6.23
CA GLY A 177 2.22 -21.98 7.28
C GLY A 177 2.64 -21.24 8.55
N SER A 178 3.69 -21.70 9.22
CA SER A 178 4.23 -21.04 10.43
C SER A 178 5.57 -20.39 10.13
N ASP A 179 5.52 -19.14 9.66
CA ASP A 179 6.68 -18.45 9.09
C ASP A 179 7.32 -17.50 10.10
N ARG A 180 8.61 -17.23 9.91
CA ARG A 180 9.37 -16.25 10.70
C ARG A 180 9.96 -15.21 9.75
N LEU A 181 9.59 -13.96 9.96
CA LEU A 181 10.04 -12.82 9.16
C LEU A 181 11.03 -11.98 9.98
N VAL A 182 12.12 -11.55 9.33
CA VAL A 182 13.17 -10.72 9.92
C VAL A 182 13.69 -9.76 8.85
N GLY A 183 13.84 -8.47 9.19
CA GLY A 183 14.30 -7.46 8.23
C GLY A 183 13.38 -7.46 7.00
N ILE A 184 12.08 -7.27 7.25
CA ILE A 184 11.05 -7.15 6.23
C ILE A 184 10.29 -5.89 6.57
N GLU A 185 10.23 -4.97 5.63
CA GLU A 185 9.60 -3.66 5.79
C GLU A 185 8.24 -3.62 5.11
N ASN A 186 8.02 -4.46 4.10
CA ASN A 186 6.80 -4.47 3.29
C ASN A 186 6.15 -5.85 3.24
N VAL A 187 4.83 -5.86 3.09
CA VAL A 187 4.05 -7.08 2.87
C VAL A 187 3.12 -6.87 1.69
N THR A 188 3.12 -7.83 0.78
CA THR A 188 2.14 -7.89 -0.31
C THR A 188 1.43 -9.23 -0.27
N THR A 189 0.10 -9.21 -0.30
CA THR A 189 -0.75 -10.36 -0.59
C THR A 189 -1.43 -10.18 -1.94
N ALA A 190 -2.34 -11.08 -2.30
CA ALA A 190 -3.02 -11.03 -3.60
C ALA A 190 -4.55 -11.10 -3.46
N GLY A 191 -5.05 -12.02 -2.66
CA GLY A 191 -6.44 -11.95 -2.24
C GLY A 191 -6.74 -12.91 -1.12
N GLY A 192 -7.94 -12.78 -0.56
CA GLY A 192 -8.27 -13.35 0.73
C GLY A 192 -9.01 -12.30 1.55
N ASN A 193 -9.31 -12.56 2.81
CA ASN A 193 -9.60 -11.49 3.76
C ASN A 193 -8.40 -11.43 4.70
N ASP A 194 -7.45 -10.62 4.30
CA ASP A 194 -6.11 -10.55 4.85
C ASP A 194 -6.07 -9.61 6.05
N HIS A 195 -5.12 -9.84 6.95
CA HIS A 195 -4.87 -8.99 8.10
C HIS A 195 -3.37 -8.69 8.20
N LEU A 196 -3.00 -7.49 7.79
CA LEU A 196 -1.61 -7.03 7.71
C LEU A 196 -1.38 -5.96 8.77
N VAL A 197 -0.31 -6.13 9.55
CA VAL A 197 0.10 -5.17 10.58
C VAL A 197 1.56 -4.80 10.36
N GLY A 198 1.85 -3.50 10.27
CA GLY A 198 3.18 -2.92 10.20
C GLY A 198 3.95 -3.05 11.51
N ASP A 199 4.97 -2.21 11.66
CA ASP A 199 5.75 -2.09 12.88
C ASP A 199 6.00 -0.62 13.27
N GLY A 200 7.22 -0.26 13.68
CA GLY A 200 7.57 1.11 14.06
C GLY A 200 8.31 1.89 12.97
N ALA A 201 8.49 1.27 11.80
CA ALA A 201 9.17 1.84 10.63
C ALA A 201 8.13 2.28 9.58
N ALA A 202 8.59 2.88 8.49
CA ALA A 202 7.72 3.14 7.34
C ALA A 202 7.53 1.85 6.54
N ASN A 203 6.30 1.34 6.51
CA ASN A 203 5.93 0.10 5.86
C ASN A 203 5.06 0.36 4.61
N VAL A 204 5.15 -0.55 3.64
CA VAL A 204 4.17 -0.65 2.55
C VAL A 204 3.39 -1.95 2.69
N LEU A 205 2.07 -1.83 2.90
CA LEU A 205 1.15 -2.94 3.05
C LEU A 205 0.17 -2.96 1.87
N ARG A 206 0.10 -4.06 1.13
CA ARG A 206 -0.79 -4.25 -0.01
C ARG A 206 -1.57 -5.55 0.13
N ALA A 207 -2.90 -5.47 0.17
CA ALA A 207 -3.73 -6.63 0.50
C ALA A 207 -4.41 -7.30 -0.72
N GLY A 208 -4.71 -6.53 -1.78
CA GLY A 208 -5.22 -7.11 -3.01
C GLY A 208 -6.75 -7.24 -2.98
N SER A 209 -7.30 -8.37 -3.44
CA SER A 209 -8.76 -8.52 -3.48
C SER A 209 -9.32 -9.18 -2.23
N GLY A 210 -10.41 -8.62 -1.70
CA GLY A 210 -11.22 -9.17 -0.63
C GLY A 210 -11.29 -8.19 0.55
N ASN A 211 -12.05 -8.54 1.60
CA ASN A 211 -12.31 -7.56 2.66
C ASN A 211 -11.18 -7.58 3.68
N ASP A 212 -10.20 -6.71 3.49
CA ASP A 212 -8.93 -6.75 4.18
C ASP A 212 -8.88 -5.81 5.38
N ARG A 213 -7.96 -6.10 6.31
CA ARG A 213 -7.64 -5.23 7.44
C ARG A 213 -6.16 -4.90 7.42
N LEU A 214 -5.83 -3.61 7.31
CA LEU A 214 -4.46 -3.11 7.33
C LEU A 214 -4.27 -2.16 8.52
N ASP A 215 -3.13 -2.27 9.19
CA ASP A 215 -2.79 -1.47 10.38
C ASP A 215 -1.30 -1.07 10.27
N GLY A 216 -1.00 0.21 10.03
CA GLY A 216 0.38 0.72 9.91
C GLY A 216 1.15 0.70 11.23
N ASP A 217 0.45 0.76 12.36
CA ASP A 217 0.99 0.95 13.71
C ASP A 217 1.69 2.31 13.86
N ALA A 218 3.02 2.39 13.76
CA ALA A 218 3.73 3.66 13.84
C ALA A 218 4.75 3.76 12.72
N GLY A 219 4.83 4.89 12.05
CA GLY A 219 5.58 4.95 10.80
C GLY A 219 5.06 6.07 9.93
N ASN A 220 5.61 6.17 8.74
CA ASN A 220 4.92 6.92 7.68
C ASN A 220 4.58 5.87 6.64
N ASP A 221 3.41 5.27 6.81
CA ASP A 221 3.05 4.03 6.16
C ASP A 221 2.26 4.27 4.88
N VAL A 222 2.28 3.30 3.97
CA VAL A 222 1.44 3.31 2.77
C VAL A 222 0.62 2.04 2.74
N LEU A 223 -0.71 2.20 2.88
CA LEU A 223 -1.67 1.12 2.95
C LEU A 223 -2.52 1.11 1.69
N PHE A 224 -2.57 -0.04 1.00
CA PHE A 224 -3.41 -0.29 -0.16
C PHE A 224 -4.43 -1.38 0.17
N GLY A 225 -5.71 -0.99 0.30
CA GLY A 225 -6.83 -1.92 0.36
C GLY A 225 -6.99 -2.67 -0.97
N GLU A 226 -7.18 -1.91 -2.04
CA GLU A 226 -7.40 -2.36 -3.42
C GLU A 226 -8.88 -2.70 -3.74
N ASP A 227 -9.25 -3.96 -3.93
CA ASP A 227 -10.60 -4.32 -4.35
C ASP A 227 -11.39 -4.92 -3.16
N ASP A 228 -12.69 -4.61 -3.08
CA ASP A 228 -13.65 -5.00 -2.04
C ASP A 228 -13.61 -4.11 -0.77
N ASP A 229 -14.43 -4.42 0.25
CA ASP A 229 -14.68 -3.49 1.37
C ASP A 229 -13.59 -3.63 2.45
N ASP A 230 -12.71 -2.63 2.55
CA ASP A 230 -11.51 -2.68 3.38
C ASP A 230 -11.57 -1.84 4.66
N LEU A 231 -10.67 -2.17 5.59
CA LEU A 231 -10.49 -1.46 6.84
C LEU A 231 -9.01 -1.10 7.06
N LEU A 232 -8.69 0.19 6.93
CA LEU A 232 -7.32 0.72 7.01
C LEU A 232 -7.15 1.61 8.25
N PHE A 233 -6.07 1.38 9.00
CA PHE A 233 -5.59 2.25 10.07
C PHE A 233 -4.16 2.70 9.75
N GLY A 234 -3.94 4.01 9.57
CA GLY A 234 -2.59 4.58 9.44
C GLY A 234 -1.82 4.39 10.73
N GLY A 235 -2.31 5.01 11.81
CA GLY A 235 -1.75 4.86 13.14
C GLY A 235 -1.01 6.12 13.56
N ALA A 236 0.28 6.03 13.84
CA ALA A 236 1.07 7.17 14.28
C ALA A 236 2.14 7.56 13.26
N GLY A 237 2.03 8.77 12.73
CA GLY A 237 2.95 9.39 11.79
C GLY A 237 2.18 9.87 10.57
N ASN A 238 2.87 10.16 9.47
CA ASN A 238 2.21 10.74 8.30
C ASN A 238 1.97 9.64 7.27
N ASP A 239 0.76 9.11 7.27
CA ASP A 239 0.39 7.90 6.55
C ASP A 239 -0.33 8.24 5.23
N THR A 240 -0.27 7.31 4.28
CA THR A 240 -1.05 7.35 3.05
C THR A 240 -1.93 6.13 2.96
N LEU A 241 -3.25 6.34 3.00
CA LEU A 241 -4.26 5.30 2.95
C LEU A 241 -4.98 5.35 1.60
N LEU A 242 -5.05 4.23 0.89
CA LEU A 242 -5.79 4.08 -0.36
C LEU A 242 -6.77 2.92 -0.25
N GLY A 243 -8.08 3.21 -0.10
CA GLY A 243 -9.15 2.21 -0.14
C GLY A 243 -9.26 1.60 -1.54
N SER A 244 -9.41 2.47 -2.54
CA SER A 244 -9.52 2.17 -3.97
C SER A 244 -10.92 1.76 -4.41
N ALA A 245 -11.34 0.50 -4.36
CA ALA A 245 -12.65 0.08 -4.86
C ALA A 245 -13.37 -0.77 -3.82
N GLY A 246 -14.44 -0.26 -3.23
CA GLY A 246 -15.06 -0.87 -2.08
C GLY A 246 -15.85 0.17 -1.30
N ASN A 247 -16.56 -0.25 -0.26
CA ASN A 247 -17.08 0.68 0.74
C ASN A 247 -16.11 0.63 1.92
N ASP A 248 -15.10 1.48 1.87
CA ASP A 248 -13.93 1.36 2.72
C ASP A 248 -14.06 2.19 3.98
N LEU A 249 -13.37 1.75 5.03
CA LEU A 249 -13.29 2.47 6.30
C LEU A 249 -11.84 2.81 6.62
N LEU A 250 -11.50 4.09 6.51
CA LEU A 250 -10.14 4.60 6.67
C LEU A 250 -10.01 5.45 7.93
N PHE A 251 -8.95 5.22 8.70
CA PHE A 251 -8.58 6.03 9.86
C PHE A 251 -7.11 6.46 9.76
N GLY A 252 -6.84 7.75 9.49
CA GLY A 252 -5.48 8.31 9.56
C GLY A 252 -4.91 8.17 10.98
N SER A 253 -5.67 8.65 11.96
CA SER A 253 -5.41 8.63 13.40
C SER A 253 -4.55 9.79 13.90
N SER A 254 -3.22 9.73 13.84
CA SER A 254 -2.38 10.81 14.35
C SER A 254 -1.18 11.09 13.48
N GLY A 255 -0.96 12.36 13.17
CA GLY A 255 0.00 12.82 12.18
C GLY A 255 -0.73 13.39 10.98
N GLY A 256 0.01 14.06 10.09
CA GLY A 256 -0.62 14.72 8.93
C GLY A 256 -0.81 13.70 7.81
N ASP A 257 -2.00 13.10 7.76
CA ASP A 257 -2.32 11.94 6.94
C ASP A 257 -2.91 12.32 5.58
N THR A 258 -2.82 11.39 4.64
CA THR A 258 -3.51 11.49 3.36
C THR A 258 -4.33 10.24 3.11
N ALA A 259 -5.66 10.38 3.03
CA ALA A 259 -6.59 9.27 2.87
C ALA A 259 -7.48 9.44 1.64
N TYR A 260 -7.51 8.41 0.80
CA TYR A 260 -8.36 8.34 -0.40
C TYR A 260 -9.29 7.13 -0.29
N GLY A 261 -10.60 7.38 -0.19
CA GLY A 261 -11.63 6.33 -0.23
C GLY A 261 -11.60 5.61 -1.59
N GLY A 262 -11.86 6.34 -2.67
CA GLY A 262 -11.78 5.83 -4.03
C GLY A 262 -13.15 5.70 -4.66
N SER A 263 -13.64 4.48 -4.86
CA SER A 263 -14.95 4.22 -5.46
C SER A 263 -15.79 3.28 -4.61
N GLY A 264 -17.04 3.65 -4.39
CA GLY A 264 -17.95 3.02 -3.44
C GLY A 264 -18.25 3.99 -2.32
N ASP A 265 -19.14 3.63 -1.40
CA ASP A 265 -19.62 4.53 -0.34
C ASP A 265 -18.65 4.47 0.85
N ASP A 266 -17.67 5.38 0.87
CA ASP A 266 -16.54 5.32 1.79
C ASP A 266 -16.78 6.09 3.09
N THR A 267 -16.05 5.72 4.14
CA THR A 267 -15.98 6.50 5.39
C THR A 267 -14.54 6.77 5.76
N VAL A 268 -14.16 8.04 5.82
CA VAL A 268 -12.79 8.49 6.04
C VAL A 268 -12.71 9.38 7.28
N TYR A 269 -11.82 9.03 8.21
CA TYR A 269 -11.48 9.84 9.39
C TYR A 269 -10.01 10.27 9.28
N GLY A 270 -9.75 11.59 9.32
CA GLY A 270 -8.39 12.13 9.41
C GLY A 270 -7.79 11.83 10.77
N GLY A 271 -8.33 12.45 11.82
CA GLY A 271 -7.93 12.18 13.19
C GLY A 271 -7.40 13.42 13.86
N SER A 272 -6.08 13.53 14.03
CA SER A 272 -5.44 14.67 14.64
C SER A 272 -4.25 15.12 13.82
N ASP A 273 -4.02 16.43 13.79
CA ASP A 273 -3.04 17.11 12.92
C ASP A 273 -3.63 17.34 11.52
N ASP A 274 -2.97 18.18 10.71
CA ASP A 274 -3.53 18.67 9.45
C ASP A 274 -3.63 17.54 8.40
N ASP A 275 -4.84 17.07 8.11
CA ASP A 275 -5.10 15.93 7.23
C ASP A 275 -5.59 16.32 5.82
N THR A 276 -5.40 15.42 4.85
CA THR A 276 -5.99 15.53 3.51
C THR A 276 -6.84 14.31 3.17
N LEU A 277 -8.15 14.52 3.02
CA LEU A 277 -9.13 13.46 2.83
C LEU A 277 -9.84 13.61 1.48
N SER A 278 -10.10 12.50 0.81
CA SER A 278 -10.91 12.44 -0.41
C SER A 278 -11.85 11.23 -0.37
N GLY A 279 -13.15 11.45 -0.57
CA GLY A 279 -14.14 10.38 -0.74
C GLY A 279 -13.97 9.70 -2.10
N GLY A 280 -14.15 10.48 -3.17
CA GLY A 280 -13.95 10.01 -4.54
C GLY A 280 -15.27 9.86 -5.27
N SER A 281 -15.71 8.63 -5.53
CA SER A 281 -17.02 8.39 -6.14
C SER A 281 -17.86 7.48 -5.28
N GLY A 282 -18.99 7.96 -4.79
CA GLY A 282 -19.65 7.25 -3.71
C GLY A 282 -20.56 8.18 -2.95
N LEU A 283 -21.39 7.66 -2.06
CA LEU A 283 -21.96 8.48 -1.01
C LEU A 283 -21.01 8.46 0.18
N ASP A 284 -20.11 9.42 0.25
CA ASP A 284 -18.96 9.37 1.14
C ASP A 284 -19.21 10.14 2.45
N LEU A 285 -18.59 9.66 3.54
CA LEU A 285 -18.59 10.31 4.85
C LEU A 285 -17.16 10.69 5.24
N LEU A 286 -16.88 11.98 5.30
CA LEU A 286 -15.56 12.51 5.64
C LEU A 286 -15.60 13.27 6.97
N TYR A 287 -14.66 12.94 7.85
CA TYR A 287 -14.46 13.59 9.15
C TYR A 287 -13.00 14.01 9.28
N GLY A 288 -12.71 15.32 9.27
CA GLY A 288 -11.36 15.86 9.44
C GLY A 288 -10.80 15.52 10.83
N GLY A 289 -11.39 16.10 11.87
CA GLY A 289 -11.03 15.79 13.25
C GLY A 289 -10.51 17.00 14.01
N ASP A 290 -9.26 16.94 14.48
CA ASP A 290 -8.58 18.06 15.13
C ASP A 290 -7.49 18.62 14.18
N ALA A 291 -7.31 19.94 14.19
CA ALA A 291 -6.39 20.74 13.35
C ALA A 291 -6.97 21.13 11.98
N ASP A 292 -6.15 21.71 11.11
CA ASP A 292 -6.63 22.40 9.92
C ASP A 292 -6.69 21.41 8.73
N ASP A 293 -7.88 20.89 8.42
CA ASP A 293 -8.06 19.78 7.49
C ASP A 293 -8.49 20.20 6.08
N LEU A 294 -8.19 19.35 5.10
CA LEU A 294 -8.60 19.51 3.70
C LEU A 294 -9.46 18.33 3.25
N LEU A 295 -10.75 18.57 3.01
CA LEU A 295 -11.72 17.53 2.64
C LEU A 295 -12.26 17.74 1.23
N TYR A 296 -12.29 16.67 0.44
CA TYR A 296 -12.90 16.59 -0.88
C TYR A 296 -13.95 15.47 -0.92
N GLY A 297 -15.23 15.78 -1.10
CA GLY A 297 -16.29 14.77 -1.25
C GLY A 297 -16.09 13.96 -2.52
N GLY A 298 -16.21 14.65 -3.66
CA GLY A 298 -15.98 14.07 -4.96
C GLY A 298 -17.24 14.04 -5.81
N SER A 299 -17.89 12.89 -5.92
CA SER A 299 -19.09 12.75 -6.74
C SER A 299 -20.19 11.95 -6.05
N GLN A 300 -21.43 12.36 -6.28
CA GLN A 300 -22.65 12.03 -5.54
C GLN A 300 -22.75 12.81 -4.23
N ASP A 301 -23.80 12.51 -3.45
CA ASP A 301 -24.23 13.33 -2.32
C ASP A 301 -23.42 12.98 -1.07
N ASP A 302 -22.37 13.75 -0.79
CA ASP A 302 -21.40 13.49 0.26
C ASP A 302 -21.71 14.23 1.57
N LEU A 303 -21.15 13.75 2.68
CA LEU A 303 -21.18 14.46 3.98
C LEU A 303 -19.75 14.74 4.44
N LEU A 304 -19.44 16.03 4.59
CA LEU A 304 -18.14 16.50 5.05
C LEU A 304 -18.33 17.22 6.39
N ALA A 305 -17.57 16.78 7.39
CA ALA A 305 -17.44 17.45 8.68
C ALA A 305 -15.96 17.79 8.93
N GLY A 306 -15.64 19.08 9.05
CA GLY A 306 -14.27 19.56 9.29
C GLY A 306 -13.78 19.13 10.66
N GLY A 307 -14.27 19.78 11.71
CA GLY A 307 -13.99 19.35 13.08
C GLY A 307 -13.57 20.52 13.94
N ASN A 308 -12.42 20.43 14.61
CA ASN A 308 -11.81 21.55 15.30
C ASN A 308 -10.64 22.05 14.46
N GLY A 309 -10.61 23.30 14.05
CA GLY A 309 -9.52 23.85 13.26
C GLY A 309 -10.05 24.74 12.14
N ASP A 310 -9.15 25.40 11.41
CA ASP A 310 -9.53 26.22 10.26
C ASP A 310 -9.58 25.32 9.01
N ASP A 311 -10.73 24.68 8.76
CA ASP A 311 -10.87 23.62 7.76
C ASP A 311 -11.18 24.15 6.36
N THR A 312 -10.87 23.36 5.32
CA THR A 312 -11.30 23.59 3.95
C THR A 312 -12.10 22.40 3.42
N LEU A 313 -13.38 22.62 3.16
CA LEU A 313 -14.31 21.60 2.67
C LEU A 313 -14.73 21.92 1.23
N VAL A 314 -14.60 20.92 0.35
CA VAL A 314 -15.07 20.98 -1.04
C VAL A 314 -15.99 19.79 -1.30
N GLY A 315 -17.28 20.06 -1.54
CA GLY A 315 -18.29 19.05 -1.85
C GLY A 315 -17.98 18.29 -3.14
N GLY A 316 -18.27 18.90 -4.29
CA GLY A 316 -18.00 18.26 -5.58
C GLY A 316 -19.18 18.32 -6.54
N ASP A 317 -19.41 17.20 -7.22
CA ASP A 317 -20.62 16.98 -8.02
C ASP A 317 -21.64 16.23 -7.15
N GLY A 318 -22.83 16.76 -6.87
CA GLY A 318 -23.81 16.09 -6.01
C GLY A 318 -24.49 17.06 -5.06
N ASP A 319 -25.53 16.60 -4.36
CA ASP A 319 -26.22 17.41 -3.35
C ASP A 319 -25.52 17.22 -1.98
N ASP A 320 -24.44 17.96 -1.73
CA ASP A 320 -23.54 17.70 -0.59
C ASP A 320 -24.01 18.33 0.72
N THR A 321 -23.54 17.81 1.85
CA THR A 321 -23.70 18.43 3.18
C THR A 321 -22.36 18.77 3.80
N LEU A 322 -22.10 20.07 3.98
CA LEU A 322 -20.85 20.59 4.54
C LEU A 322 -21.08 21.22 5.92
N ASP A 323 -20.35 20.74 6.91
CA ASP A 323 -20.36 21.21 8.30
C ASP A 323 -18.91 21.48 8.72
N GLY A 324 -18.45 22.74 8.68
CA GLY A 324 -17.08 23.09 9.07
C GLY A 324 -16.77 22.76 10.54
N ASN A 325 -17.81 22.74 11.37
CA ASN A 325 -17.71 22.60 12.81
C ASN A 325 -17.08 23.82 13.48
N SER A 326 -15.94 23.73 14.17
CA SER A 326 -15.42 24.86 14.94
C SER A 326 -14.08 25.32 14.42
N GLY A 327 -13.98 26.61 14.15
CA GLY A 327 -12.78 27.26 13.65
C GLY A 327 -13.16 28.17 12.47
N ASN A 328 -12.20 28.67 11.72
CA ASN A 328 -12.50 29.64 10.65
C ASN A 328 -12.52 28.92 9.31
N ASP A 329 -13.67 28.34 8.98
CA ASP A 329 -13.75 27.35 7.92
C ASP A 329 -14.00 27.96 6.54
N LEU A 330 -13.50 27.28 5.51
CA LEU A 330 -13.71 27.59 4.10
C LEU A 330 -14.55 26.50 3.44
N LEU A 331 -15.79 26.84 3.08
CA LEU A 331 -16.73 25.88 2.51
C LEU A 331 -17.01 26.21 1.05
N ARG A 332 -16.96 25.17 0.21
CA ARG A 332 -17.32 25.23 -1.20
C ARG A 332 -18.16 24.02 -1.57
N GLY A 333 -19.41 24.23 -1.95
CA GLY A 333 -20.29 23.15 -2.39
C GLY A 333 -19.95 22.66 -3.79
N LEU A 334 -19.70 23.60 -4.70
CA LEU A 334 -19.58 23.44 -6.15
C LEU A 334 -20.95 23.34 -6.85
N GLY A 335 -21.24 22.29 -7.63
CA GLY A 335 -22.47 22.23 -8.43
C GLY A 335 -23.72 21.94 -7.58
N ASP A 336 -24.86 21.75 -8.24
CA ASP A 336 -26.04 21.06 -7.65
C ASP A 336 -26.59 21.68 -6.33
N ASP A 337 -27.42 20.95 -5.57
CA ASP A 337 -28.22 21.51 -4.46
C ASP A 337 -27.59 21.23 -3.08
N ASP A 338 -26.57 22.01 -2.68
CA ASP A 338 -25.79 21.79 -1.46
C ASP A 338 -26.45 22.28 -0.15
N VAL A 339 -26.01 21.72 0.98
CA VAL A 339 -26.41 22.12 2.34
C VAL A 339 -25.21 22.55 3.17
N PHE A 340 -25.15 23.83 3.51
CA PHE A 340 -24.16 24.38 4.44
C PHE A 340 -24.74 24.47 5.85
N ILE A 341 -23.99 23.99 6.85
CA ILE A 341 -24.41 23.99 8.25
C ILE A 341 -23.57 24.98 9.05
N PHE A 342 -24.24 25.83 9.84
CA PHE A 342 -23.58 26.75 10.77
C PHE A 342 -24.27 26.75 12.15
N ARG A 343 -23.51 26.72 13.24
CA ARG A 343 -24.04 26.68 14.61
C ARG A 343 -23.31 27.67 15.54
N THR A 344 -23.87 27.93 16.72
CA THR A 344 -23.17 28.74 17.74
C THR A 344 -21.88 28.05 18.20
N GLY A 345 -20.80 28.83 18.32
CA GLY A 345 -19.46 28.37 18.67
C GLY A 345 -18.65 27.87 17.47
N TYR A 346 -19.07 28.22 16.25
CA TYR A 346 -18.39 27.88 15.01
C TYR A 346 -17.31 28.90 14.64
N GLU A 347 -17.18 30.03 15.34
CA GLU A 347 -16.23 31.09 14.95
C GLU A 347 -16.57 31.69 13.57
N ALA A 348 -15.58 31.97 12.70
CA ALA A 348 -15.80 32.78 11.49
C ALA A 348 -15.67 31.97 10.19
N ASP A 349 -16.81 31.49 9.70
CA ASP A 349 -16.89 30.67 8.48
C ASP A 349 -17.14 31.49 7.23
N ARG A 350 -16.68 30.94 6.10
CA ARG A 350 -16.85 31.53 4.78
C ARG A 350 -17.33 30.52 3.74
N ILE A 351 -18.49 30.80 3.16
CA ILE A 351 -19.04 30.07 2.01
C ILE A 351 -18.69 30.82 0.72
N LEU A 352 -18.00 30.15 -0.19
CA LEU A 352 -17.40 30.78 -1.37
C LEU A 352 -18.31 30.90 -2.60
N ASP A 353 -19.28 30.00 -2.75
CA ASP A 353 -20.01 29.83 -4.01
C ASP A 353 -21.50 29.49 -3.85
N PHE A 354 -22.13 29.99 -2.78
CA PHE A 354 -23.55 29.75 -2.51
C PHE A 354 -24.45 30.04 -3.74
N GLY A 355 -25.06 28.98 -4.27
CA GLY A 355 -25.97 28.96 -5.41
C GLY A 355 -27.39 29.41 -5.06
N GLU A 356 -27.82 30.52 -5.67
CA GLU A 356 -29.21 30.96 -5.56
C GLU A 356 -30.18 29.97 -6.23
N GLY A 357 -31.07 29.37 -5.45
CA GLY A 357 -32.13 28.48 -5.98
C GLY A 357 -31.78 27.00 -5.97
N THR A 358 -30.55 26.67 -5.61
CA THR A 358 -30.03 25.31 -5.47
C THR A 358 -29.72 25.04 -4.00
N ASP A 359 -28.86 25.86 -3.41
CA ASP A 359 -28.26 25.59 -2.12
C ASP A 359 -29.18 25.93 -0.95
N ARG A 360 -28.83 25.41 0.24
CA ARG A 360 -29.51 25.61 1.51
C ARG A 360 -28.52 25.99 2.59
N LEU A 361 -28.90 26.96 3.42
CA LEU A 361 -28.18 27.31 4.63
C LEU A 361 -28.97 26.85 5.85
N ARG A 362 -28.39 25.97 6.66
CA ARG A 362 -29.01 25.48 7.89
C ARG A 362 -28.33 26.10 9.11
N LEU A 363 -29.10 26.85 9.89
CA LEU A 363 -28.59 27.58 11.05
C LEU A 363 -29.12 27.02 12.36
N LYS A 364 -28.21 26.87 13.33
CA LYS A 364 -28.56 26.57 14.73
C LYS A 364 -27.85 27.54 15.67
N ILE A 365 -28.43 28.74 15.79
CA ILE A 365 -27.88 29.86 16.57
C ILE A 365 -28.66 30.07 17.86
N THR A 366 -27.92 30.22 18.96
CA THR A 366 -28.50 30.46 20.29
C THR A 366 -29.27 31.78 20.31
N GLY A 367 -30.59 31.69 20.51
CA GLY A 367 -31.47 32.87 20.56
C GLY A 367 -32.08 33.27 19.22
N LEU A 368 -31.79 32.54 18.14
CA LEU A 368 -32.46 32.69 16.85
C LEU A 368 -33.63 31.69 16.79
N GLU A 369 -34.88 32.19 16.77
CA GLU A 369 -36.09 31.34 16.74
C GLU A 369 -36.73 31.26 15.35
N ASP A 370 -36.65 32.34 14.57
CA ASP A 370 -37.24 32.44 13.24
C ASP A 370 -36.26 33.06 12.25
N VAL A 371 -36.37 32.64 10.99
CA VAL A 371 -35.58 33.16 9.86
C VAL A 371 -35.70 34.69 9.75
N SER A 372 -36.85 35.28 10.12
CA SER A 372 -37.04 36.73 10.11
C SER A 372 -36.23 37.50 11.15
N ASP A 373 -35.66 36.83 12.16
CA ASP A 373 -34.78 37.47 13.15
C ASP A 373 -33.36 37.73 12.61
N LEU A 374 -32.98 37.11 11.47
CA LEU A 374 -31.63 37.21 10.89
C LEU A 374 -31.24 38.63 10.47
N GLU A 375 -32.20 39.48 10.10
CA GLU A 375 -31.93 40.86 9.68
C GLU A 375 -31.20 41.66 10.78
N ALA A 376 -31.39 41.30 12.06
CA ALA A 376 -30.74 41.96 13.19
C ALA A 376 -29.23 41.66 13.31
N TYR A 377 -28.76 40.60 12.65
CA TYR A 377 -27.37 40.12 12.70
C TYR A 377 -26.55 40.51 11.47
N VAL A 378 -27.15 41.14 10.45
CA VAL A 378 -26.45 41.58 9.24
C VAL A 378 -25.47 42.70 9.57
N LEU A 379 -24.19 42.45 9.31
CA LEU A 379 -23.08 43.40 9.47
C LEU A 379 -22.75 44.11 8.14
N GLU A 380 -22.72 43.37 7.03
CA GLU A 380 -22.41 43.86 5.68
C GLU A 380 -23.29 43.15 4.64
N ASP A 381 -23.67 43.87 3.57
CA ASP A 381 -24.54 43.42 2.47
C ASP A 381 -24.21 44.24 1.19
N ASP A 382 -22.92 44.50 0.93
CA ASP A 382 -22.42 45.26 -0.24
C ASP A 382 -21.30 44.50 -0.96
N GLY A 383 -21.70 43.49 -1.74
CA GLY A 383 -20.79 42.55 -2.39
C GLY A 383 -20.85 41.20 -1.70
N ASP A 384 -20.32 41.12 -0.48
CA ASP A 384 -20.43 39.95 0.38
C ASP A 384 -21.51 40.19 1.45
N LEU A 385 -22.20 39.11 1.85
CA LEU A 385 -23.14 39.12 2.97
C LEU A 385 -22.42 38.60 4.22
N ILE A 386 -22.41 39.40 5.28
CA ILE A 386 -21.74 39.04 6.54
C ILE A 386 -22.75 39.12 7.69
N PHE A 387 -22.90 38.02 8.42
CA PHE A 387 -23.59 37.97 9.70
C PHE A 387 -22.60 38.01 10.86
N ASP A 388 -22.89 38.81 11.88
CA ASP A 388 -22.21 38.81 13.19
C ASP A 388 -23.21 38.35 14.24
N PHE A 389 -23.08 37.11 14.70
CA PHE A 389 -23.95 36.51 15.70
C PHE A 389 -23.50 36.80 17.15
N GLY A 390 -22.39 37.52 17.31
CA GLY A 390 -21.77 37.83 18.59
C GLY A 390 -20.84 36.73 19.10
N ASP A 391 -20.10 37.05 20.16
CA ASP A 391 -19.16 36.14 20.83
C ASP A 391 -18.06 35.51 19.93
N GLY A 392 -17.85 36.06 18.72
CA GLY A 392 -16.86 35.60 17.75
C GLY A 392 -17.46 34.85 16.56
N ASP A 393 -18.73 34.45 16.64
CA ASP A 393 -19.42 33.71 15.58
C ASP A 393 -19.78 34.66 14.41
N MET A 394 -19.17 34.43 13.26
CA MET A 394 -19.43 35.16 12.02
C MET A 394 -19.66 34.19 10.86
N LEU A 395 -20.52 34.59 9.92
CA LEU A 395 -20.71 33.84 8.68
C LEU A 395 -20.64 34.81 7.51
N GLN A 396 -19.70 34.58 6.60
CA GLN A 396 -19.58 35.28 5.33
C GLN A 396 -20.07 34.42 4.17
N LEU A 397 -20.92 34.98 3.33
CA LEU A 397 -21.30 34.40 2.04
C LEU A 397 -20.83 35.35 0.93
N ASP A 398 -19.93 34.85 0.08
CA ASP A 398 -19.34 35.64 -0.99
C ASP A 398 -20.35 35.95 -2.10
N ASN A 399 -20.35 37.19 -2.59
CA ASN A 399 -21.17 37.63 -3.74
C ASN A 399 -22.69 37.41 -3.60
N LEU A 400 -23.23 37.32 -2.38
CA LEU A 400 -24.65 37.09 -2.10
C LEU A 400 -25.26 38.30 -1.39
N SER A 401 -26.56 38.57 -1.61
CA SER A 401 -27.31 39.56 -0.84
C SER A 401 -28.23 38.91 0.20
N PHE A 402 -28.54 39.62 1.27
CA PHE A 402 -29.49 39.15 2.30
C PHE A 402 -30.82 38.74 1.68
N ALA A 403 -31.35 39.54 0.75
CA ALA A 403 -32.65 39.27 0.12
C ALA A 403 -32.67 37.99 -0.72
N ASP A 404 -31.53 37.65 -1.34
CA ASP A 404 -31.39 36.50 -2.21
C ASP A 404 -31.18 35.21 -1.40
N LEU A 405 -30.56 35.30 -0.21
CA LEU A 405 -30.38 34.17 0.71
C LEU A 405 -31.70 33.70 1.36
N MET A 406 -32.58 34.63 1.77
CA MET A 406 -33.69 34.32 2.68
C MET A 406 -34.60 33.13 2.31
N PRO A 407 -34.94 32.86 1.04
CA PRO A 407 -35.78 31.72 0.68
C PRO A 407 -35.14 30.34 0.92
N TYR A 408 -33.84 30.32 1.21
CA TYR A 408 -33.00 29.13 1.26
C TYR A 408 -32.43 28.84 2.65
N VAL A 409 -32.90 29.57 3.67
CA VAL A 409 -32.46 29.40 5.06
C VAL A 409 -33.46 28.58 5.87
N ASP A 410 -32.95 27.58 6.59
CA ASP A 410 -33.70 26.78 7.56
C ASP A 410 -33.10 26.90 8.97
N ILE A 411 -33.94 27.16 9.98
CA ILE A 411 -33.55 27.11 11.41
C ILE A 411 -33.95 25.75 11.98
N PHE A 412 -33.07 25.08 12.73
CA PHE A 412 -33.31 23.70 13.20
C PHE A 412 -32.87 23.38 14.64
#